data_AF-A0A4Y2G3C0-F1
#
_entry.id   AF-A0A4Y2G3C0-F1
#
_cell.length_a   1.000
_cell.length_b   1.000
_cell.length_c   1.000
_cell.angle_alpha   90.00
_cell.angle_beta   90.00
_cell.angle_gamma   90.00
#
_symmetry.space_group_name_H-M   'P 1'
#
loop_
_entity.id
_entity.type
_entity.pdbx_description
1 polymer ?
#
loop_
_entity_poly.entity_id
_entity_poly.type
_entity_poly.pdbx_seq_one_letter_code
_entity_poly.pdbx_strand_id
1 'polypeptide(L)'
;MKEEFCPQSDQTNVYLAAFTPAHTRLKLYREIEKLREAVLYYDTDSIIYASNGINDPEIVDFLGDFTEELEGDVIVKFVSGGAKNYAYVTKSGKSVCKIRGFSLNYENSLKLNFDSLKTCQVV
;
A
#
# COMPACT_ATOMS: atom_id res chain seq x y z
N MET A 1 -22.34 14.64 -27.07
CA MET A 1 -21.34 15.36 -26.27
C MET A 1 -20.12 15.51 -27.17
N LYS A 2 -19.85 16.71 -27.68
CA LYS A 2 -18.67 16.94 -28.54
C LYS A 2 -17.45 16.91 -27.63
N GLU A 3 -16.48 16.04 -27.91
CA GLU A 3 -15.16 16.14 -27.29
C GLU A 3 -14.52 17.42 -27.82
N GLU A 4 -14.55 18.48 -27.01
CA GLU A 4 -13.72 19.66 -27.26
C GLU A 4 -12.26 19.21 -27.17
N PHE A 5 -11.52 19.41 -28.25
CA PHE A 5 -10.08 19.20 -28.29
C PHE A 5 -9.44 20.13 -27.26
N CYS A 6 -9.07 19.57 -26.10
CA CYS A 6 -8.35 20.30 -25.08
C CYS A 6 -6.89 20.43 -25.55
N PRO A 7 -6.38 21.67 -25.75
CA PRO A 7 -5.01 21.86 -26.24
C PRO A 7 -4.02 21.21 -25.28
N GLN A 8 -3.04 20.49 -25.83
CA GLN A 8 -2.02 19.83 -25.03
C GLN A 8 -1.20 20.88 -24.28
N SER A 9 -1.18 20.79 -22.94
CA SER A 9 -0.40 21.71 -22.12
C SER A 9 1.09 21.38 -22.25
N ASP A 10 1.92 22.42 -22.40
CA ASP A 10 3.39 22.31 -22.47
C ASP A 10 4.00 21.74 -21.17
N GLN A 11 3.22 21.68 -20.09
CA GLN A 11 3.60 21.10 -18.80
C GLN A 11 3.15 19.64 -18.63
N THR A 12 2.44 19.08 -19.62
CA THR A 12 1.91 17.72 -19.58
C THR A 12 2.53 16.85 -20.66
N ASN A 13 3.09 15.71 -20.24
CA ASN A 13 3.62 14.72 -21.15
C ASN A 13 3.02 13.35 -20.84
N VAL A 14 2.10 12.91 -21.70
CA VAL A 14 1.39 11.63 -21.55
C VAL A 14 2.33 10.43 -21.57
N TYR A 15 3.44 10.51 -22.30
CA TYR A 15 4.44 9.44 -22.33
C TYR A 15 5.14 9.32 -20.98
N LEU A 16 5.58 10.44 -20.39
CA LEU A 16 6.15 10.43 -19.04
C LEU A 16 5.11 9.91 -18.02
N ALA A 17 3.87 10.37 -18.11
CA ALA A 17 2.79 9.92 -17.24
C ALA A 17 2.46 8.42 -17.38
N ALA A 18 2.76 7.79 -18.52
CA ALA A 18 2.62 6.35 -18.73
C ALA A 18 3.85 5.56 -18.23
N PHE A 19 5.05 6.02 -18.56
CA PHE A 19 6.29 5.31 -18.25
C PHE A 19 6.66 5.34 -16.77
N THR A 20 6.42 6.46 -16.07
CA THR A 20 6.72 6.56 -14.64
C THR A 20 5.98 5.51 -13.80
N PRO A 21 4.63 5.40 -13.84
CA PRO A 21 3.93 4.38 -13.07
C PRO A 21 4.16 2.96 -13.61
N ALA A 22 4.49 2.78 -14.89
CA ALA A 22 4.89 1.47 -15.41
C ALA A 22 6.22 1.01 -14.79
N HIS A 23 7.18 1.92 -14.65
CA HIS A 23 8.46 1.62 -14.02
C HIS A 23 8.29 1.27 -12.53
N THR A 24 7.50 2.04 -11.79
CA THR A 24 7.18 1.74 -10.37
C THR A 24 6.53 0.36 -10.23
N ARG A 25 5.57 0.03 -11.10
CA ARG A 25 4.93 -1.30 -11.10
C ARG A 25 5.91 -2.44 -11.39
N LEU A 26 6.82 -2.26 -12.35
CA LEU A 26 7.84 -3.28 -12.64
C LEU A 26 8.79 -3.47 -11.46
N LYS A 27 9.19 -2.39 -10.79
CA LYS A 27 10.04 -2.46 -9.60
C LYS A 27 9.33 -3.16 -8.45
N LEU A 28 8.09 -2.80 -8.17
CA LEU A 28 7.22 -3.46 -7.18
C LEU A 28 7.04 -4.96 -7.50
N TYR A 29 6.78 -5.29 -8.75
CA TYR A 29 6.57 -6.68 -9.19
C TYR A 29 7.80 -7.56 -8.94
N ARG A 30 9.01 -7.03 -9.15
CA ARG A 30 10.26 -7.78 -8.89
C ARG A 30 10.40 -8.17 -7.42
N GLU A 31 10.04 -7.29 -6.49
CA GLU A 31 10.11 -7.62 -5.05
C GLU A 31 8.99 -8.58 -4.64
N ILE A 32 7.78 -8.40 -5.19
CA ILE A 32 6.68 -9.36 -4.99
C ILE A 32 7.07 -10.76 -5.48
N GLU A 33 7.76 -10.87 -6.62
CA GLU A 33 8.20 -12.15 -7.18
C GLU A 33 9.24 -12.86 -6.30
N LYS A 34 10.09 -12.10 -5.59
CA LYS A 34 11.03 -12.64 -4.59
C LYS A 34 10.30 -13.11 -3.34
N LEU A 35 9.38 -12.30 -2.83
CA LEU A 35 8.63 -12.56 -1.59
C LEU A 35 7.60 -13.69 -1.73
N ARG A 36 7.00 -13.84 -2.92
CA ARG A 36 6.00 -14.86 -3.26
C ARG A 36 4.86 -14.92 -2.23
N GLU A 37 4.70 -16.06 -1.58
CA GLU A 37 3.65 -16.35 -0.60
C GLU A 37 3.78 -15.51 0.68
N ALA A 38 4.93 -14.86 0.91
CA ALA A 38 5.10 -13.96 2.04
C ALA A 38 4.34 -12.64 1.87
N VAL A 39 3.90 -12.27 0.67
CA VAL A 39 3.19 -11.00 0.44
C VAL A 39 1.77 -11.07 1.00
N LEU A 40 1.46 -10.18 1.95
CA LEU A 40 0.13 -10.06 2.57
C LEU A 40 -0.73 -9.00 1.87
N TYR A 41 -0.10 -7.93 1.38
CA TYR A 41 -0.77 -6.84 0.68
C TYR A 41 0.25 -6.01 -0.12
N TYR A 42 -0.20 -5.36 -1.19
CA TYR A 42 0.58 -4.40 -1.93
C TYR A 42 -0.31 -3.26 -2.46
N ASP A 43 0.23 -2.05 -2.52
CA ASP A 43 -0.35 -0.90 -3.22
C ASP A 43 0.74 -0.28 -4.12
N THR A 44 0.38 0.77 -4.84
CA THR A 44 1.13 1.56 -5.83
C THR A 44 2.67 1.50 -5.69
N ASP A 45 3.18 1.70 -4.49
CA ASP A 45 4.61 1.76 -4.16
C ASP A 45 4.97 1.12 -2.80
N SER A 46 4.07 0.36 -2.19
CA SER A 46 4.30 -0.27 -0.87
C SER A 46 3.89 -1.74 -0.83
N ILE A 47 4.59 -2.52 -0.01
CA ILE A 47 4.35 -3.95 0.19
C ILE A 47 4.29 -4.23 1.69
N ILE A 48 3.28 -4.97 2.12
CA ILE A 48 3.20 -5.57 3.45
C ILE A 48 3.43 -7.06 3.26
N TYR A 49 4.41 -7.60 3.98
CA TYR A 49 4.81 -9.00 3.86
C TYR A 49 5.12 -9.61 5.22
N ALA A 50 5.08 -10.94 5.29
CA ALA A 50 5.52 -11.71 6.43
C ALA A 50 7.05 -11.91 6.36
N SER A 51 7.78 -11.15 7.17
CA SER A 51 9.23 -11.32 7.30
C SER A 51 9.56 -12.63 8.02
N ASN A 52 10.58 -13.33 7.51
CA ASN A 52 11.21 -14.47 8.17
C ASN A 52 12.68 -14.19 8.55
N GLY A 53 13.12 -12.92 8.44
CA GLY A 53 14.50 -12.48 8.69
C GLY A 53 15.51 -12.83 7.59
N ILE A 54 15.07 -13.48 6.51
CA ILE A 54 15.92 -13.90 5.38
C ILE A 54 15.35 -13.37 4.06
N ASN A 55 14.04 -13.21 3.96
CA ASN A 55 13.32 -12.78 2.77
C ASN A 55 13.14 -11.26 2.66
N ASP A 56 13.70 -10.49 3.59
CA ASP A 56 13.52 -9.04 3.62
C ASP A 56 14.12 -8.37 2.37
N PRO A 57 13.37 -7.46 1.70
CA PRO A 57 13.91 -6.69 0.59
C PRO A 57 15.13 -5.85 1.02
N GLU A 58 16.01 -5.55 0.07
CA GLU A 58 17.10 -4.62 0.32
C GLU A 58 16.55 -3.22 0.57
N ILE A 59 16.73 -2.72 1.79
CA ILE A 59 16.34 -1.37 2.19
C ILE A 59 17.52 -0.44 1.93
N VAL A 60 17.33 0.51 1.01
CA VAL A 60 18.36 1.48 0.64
C VAL A 60 17.75 2.87 0.55
N ASP A 61 18.39 3.86 1.18
CA ASP A 61 17.91 5.25 1.22
C ASP A 61 18.36 6.05 -0.01
N PHE A 62 17.98 5.58 -1.20
CA PHE A 62 18.16 6.30 -2.45
C PHE A 62 16.84 6.48 -3.20
N LEU A 63 16.79 7.49 -4.07
CA LEU A 63 15.59 7.82 -4.83
C LEU A 63 15.13 6.62 -5.68
N GLY A 64 13.93 6.15 -5.36
CA GLY A 64 13.27 5.05 -6.05
C GLY A 64 13.52 3.68 -5.45
N ASP A 65 14.39 3.53 -4.45
CA ASP A 65 14.58 2.29 -3.70
C ASP A 65 13.53 2.14 -2.59
N PHE A 66 13.41 0.91 -2.07
CA PHE A 66 12.48 0.63 -0.97
C PHE A 66 13.05 1.14 0.34
N THR A 67 12.19 1.81 1.10
CA THR A 67 12.49 2.35 2.43
C THR A 67 11.59 1.68 3.47
N GLU A 68 12.04 1.67 4.73
CA GLU A 68 11.27 1.09 5.82
C GLU A 68 10.26 2.12 6.38
N GLU A 69 8.97 1.90 6.17
CA GLU A 69 7.92 2.83 6.62
C GLU A 69 7.67 2.82 8.14
N LEU A 70 8.10 1.77 8.84
CA LEU A 70 7.76 1.54 10.25
C LEU A 70 8.87 1.92 11.22
N GLU A 71 10.00 2.46 10.74
CA GLU A 71 11.11 2.96 11.56
C GLU A 71 11.58 1.94 12.64
N GLY A 72 11.63 0.65 12.30
CA GLY A 72 12.01 -0.43 13.21
C GLY A 72 10.86 -1.05 14.02
N ASP A 73 9.62 -0.60 13.84
CA ASP A 73 8.44 -1.24 14.42
C ASP A 73 7.92 -2.37 13.51
N VAL A 74 7.34 -3.41 14.13
CA VAL A 74 6.91 -4.61 13.43
C VAL A 74 5.40 -4.77 13.55
N ILE A 75 4.74 -5.06 12.43
CA ILE A 75 3.32 -5.41 12.41
C ILE A 75 3.13 -6.79 13.04
N VAL A 76 2.36 -6.86 14.12
CA VAL A 76 2.03 -8.12 14.82
C VAL A 76 0.69 -8.70 14.39
N LYS A 77 -0.22 -7.84 13.90
CA LYS A 77 -1.54 -8.25 13.41
C LYS A 77 -1.85 -7.46 12.15
N PHE A 78 -2.24 -8.16 11.10
CA PHE A 78 -2.64 -7.58 9.83
C PHE A 78 -3.97 -8.20 9.38
N VAL A 79 -4.87 -7.36 8.87
CA VAL A 79 -6.13 -7.77 8.25
C VAL A 79 -6.32 -6.97 6.97
N SER A 80 -6.68 -7.64 5.89
CA SER A 80 -7.11 -7.02 4.63
C SER A 80 -8.58 -7.33 4.38
N GLY A 81 -9.34 -6.28 4.05
CA GLY A 81 -10.71 -6.36 3.55
C GLY A 81 -10.79 -6.11 2.03
N GLY A 82 -9.65 -6.20 1.32
CA GLY A 82 -9.55 -5.96 -0.12
C GLY A 82 -8.77 -4.68 -0.48
N ALA A 83 -8.90 -4.25 -1.74
CA ALA A 83 -8.13 -3.15 -2.29
C ALA A 83 -8.38 -1.84 -1.51
N LYS A 84 -7.30 -1.25 -0.99
CA LYS A 84 -7.27 0.00 -0.19
C LYS A 84 -8.08 -0.05 1.10
N ASN A 85 -8.38 -1.25 1.59
CA ASN A 85 -9.09 -1.50 2.84
C ASN A 85 -8.28 -2.49 3.70
N TYR A 86 -7.51 -1.98 4.65
CA TYR A 86 -6.66 -2.79 5.51
C TYR A 86 -6.50 -2.16 6.89
N ALA A 87 -6.18 -2.99 7.87
CA ALA A 87 -5.81 -2.54 9.20
C ALA A 87 -4.67 -3.37 9.76
N TYR A 88 -3.84 -2.72 10.55
CA TYR A 88 -2.73 -3.38 11.23
C TYR A 88 -2.48 -2.82 12.62
N VAL A 89 -1.85 -3.64 13.45
CA VAL A 89 -1.39 -3.28 14.79
C VAL A 89 0.09 -3.59 14.87
N THR A 90 0.88 -2.64 15.32
CA THR A 90 2.32 -2.80 15.52
C THR A 90 2.66 -3.26 16.93
N LYS A 91 3.90 -3.72 17.14
CA LYS A 91 4.39 -4.18 18.44
C LYS A 91 4.40 -3.04 19.47
N SER A 92 4.67 -1.81 19.03
CA SER A 92 4.58 -0.61 19.89
C SER A 92 3.15 -0.23 20.30
N GLY A 93 2.13 -0.94 19.79
CA GLY A 93 0.73 -0.69 20.09
C GLY A 93 0.05 0.31 19.15
N LYS A 94 0.72 0.76 18.07
CA LYS A 94 0.11 1.64 17.07
C LYS A 94 -0.87 0.84 16.23
N SER A 95 -2.15 1.21 16.28
CA SER A 95 -3.18 0.67 15.40
C SER A 95 -3.46 1.64 14.26
N VAL A 96 -3.41 1.15 13.03
CA VAL A 96 -3.76 1.91 11.83
C VAL A 96 -4.88 1.19 11.10
N CYS A 97 -5.91 1.94 10.73
CA CYS A 97 -7.02 1.49 9.91
C CYS A 97 -7.07 2.38 8.66
N LYS A 98 -7.16 1.78 7.48
CA LYS A 98 -7.27 2.47 6.19
C LYS A 98 -8.46 1.87 5.47
N ILE A 99 -9.46 2.72 5.20
CA ILE A 99 -10.66 2.31 4.46
C ILE A 99 -10.96 3.39 3.43
N ARG A 100 -10.93 3.02 2.15
CA ARG A 100 -11.22 3.97 1.07
C ARG A 100 -12.71 4.31 1.06
N GLY A 101 -13.00 5.60 0.88
CA GLY A 101 -14.37 6.11 0.76
C GLY A 101 -15.01 6.54 2.08
N PHE A 102 -14.31 6.35 3.22
CA PHE A 102 -14.76 6.79 4.52
C PHE A 102 -13.73 7.71 5.18
N SER A 103 -14.21 8.82 5.75
CA SER A 103 -13.41 9.62 6.67
C SER A 103 -13.41 8.97 8.05
N LEU A 104 -12.22 8.59 8.53
CA LEU A 104 -12.03 8.02 9.86
C LEU A 104 -12.03 9.14 10.90
N ASN A 105 -13.21 9.66 11.18
CA ASN A 105 -13.47 10.55 12.31
C ASN A 105 -13.56 9.72 13.59
N TYR A 106 -13.43 10.34 14.77
CA TYR A 106 -13.46 9.62 16.06
C TYR A 106 -14.63 8.62 16.18
N GLU A 107 -15.86 9.05 15.90
CA GLU A 107 -17.04 8.17 15.94
C GLU A 107 -17.01 7.05 14.91
N ASN A 108 -16.47 7.31 13.71
CA ASN A 108 -16.34 6.31 12.66
C ASN A 108 -15.24 5.31 12.98
N SER A 109 -14.12 5.73 13.58
CA SER A 109 -13.03 4.84 13.99
C SER A 109 -13.44 3.86 15.10
N LEU A 110 -14.45 4.21 15.91
CA LEU A 110 -15.03 3.30 16.89
C LEU A 110 -15.79 2.16 16.21
N LYS A 111 -16.46 2.43 15.08
CA LYS A 111 -17.26 1.46 14.31
C LYS A 111 -16.49 0.77 13.18
N LEU A 112 -15.43 1.39 12.68
CA LEU A 112 -14.58 0.93 11.59
C LEU A 112 -13.17 0.72 12.13
N ASN A 113 -13.04 -0.38 12.87
CA ASN A 113 -11.81 -0.78 13.55
C ASN A 113 -11.30 -2.13 13.03
N PHE A 114 -10.19 -2.59 13.61
CA PHE A 114 -9.57 -3.86 13.27
C PHE A 114 -10.55 -5.04 13.38
N ASP A 115 -11.39 -5.07 14.41
CA ASP A 115 -12.38 -6.16 14.62
C ASP A 115 -13.49 -6.14 13.58
N SER A 116 -13.87 -4.94 13.14
CA SER A 116 -14.89 -4.74 12.10
C SER A 116 -14.38 -5.21 10.74
N LEU A 117 -13.12 -4.90 10.41
CA LEU A 117 -12.47 -5.40 9.20
C LEU A 117 -12.25 -6.91 9.24
N LYS A 118 -11.89 -7.46 10.40
CA LYS A 118 -11.74 -8.91 10.58
C LYS A 118 -13.06 -9.66 10.32
N THR A 119 -14.18 -9.06 10.70
CA THR A 119 -15.52 -9.63 10.46
C THR A 119 -15.91 -9.58 8.99
N CYS A 120 -15.49 -8.55 8.26
CA CYS A 120 -15.75 -8.38 6.83
C CYS A 120 -14.73 -9.07 5.92
N GLN A 121 -13.80 -9.86 6.46
CA GLN A 121 -12.82 -10.57 5.65
C GLN A 121 -13.54 -11.62 4.79
N VAL A 122 -13.71 -11.32 3.51
CA VAL A 122 -14.26 -12.25 2.51
C VAL A 122 -13.15 -13.23 2.18
N VAL A 123 -13.36 -14.50 2.55
CA VAL A 123 -12.51 -15.65 2.22
C VAL A 123 -12.55 -15.92 0.73
#